data_AF-A0A485BB95-F1
#
_entry.id   AF-A0A485BB95-F1
#
_cell.length_a   1.000
_cell.length_b   1.000
_cell.length_c   1.000
_cell.angle_alpha   90.00
_cell.angle_beta   90.00
_cell.angle_gamma   90.00
#
_symmetry.space_group_name_H-M   'P 1'
#
loop_
_entity.id
_entity.type
_entity.pdbx_description
1 polymer ?
#
loop_
_entity_poly.entity_id
_entity_poly.type
_entity_poly.pdbx_seq_one_letter_code
_entity_poly.pdbx_strand_id
1 'polypeptide(L)'
;MNHGDGAFDFHNANRINGKAFDMDVPMFAAAKGEYERWVISGKGDMMLHPFHIHGTQFRILSENGRPPAAHRTGWKDTVRVDGGVSEVLVKFDHEAPKEFAYMAHCHLLEHEDTGMMLGFTV
;
A
#
# COMPACT_ATOMS: atom_id res chain seq x y z
N MET A 1 -27.41 5.10 14.86
CA MET A 1 -26.28 4.21 14.56
C MET A 1 -25.77 3.69 15.89
N ASN A 2 -25.79 2.38 16.09
CA ASN A 2 -25.42 1.75 17.36
C ASN A 2 -23.89 1.61 17.37
N HIS A 3 -23.21 2.64 17.84
CA HIS A 3 -21.77 2.55 18.15
C HIS A 3 -21.70 1.81 19.47
N GLY A 4 -21.49 0.49 19.43
CA GLY A 4 -21.37 -0.33 20.64
C GLY A 4 -20.39 0.31 21.64
N ASP A 5 -20.58 0.03 22.93
CA ASP A 5 -19.96 0.67 24.10
C ASP A 5 -18.42 0.66 24.20
N GLY A 6 -17.70 0.36 23.11
CA GLY A 6 -16.25 0.48 23.01
C GLY A 6 -15.81 1.92 22.71
N ALA A 7 -14.78 2.39 23.40
CA ALA A 7 -14.08 3.62 23.06
C ALA A 7 -13.62 3.58 21.59
N PHE A 8 -13.68 4.72 20.89
CA PHE A 8 -13.25 4.80 19.49
C PHE A 8 -11.74 4.59 19.39
N ASP A 9 -11.31 3.59 18.62
CA ASP A 9 -9.89 3.29 18.40
C ASP A 9 -9.34 4.11 17.23
N PHE A 10 -8.73 5.25 17.55
CA PHE A 10 -8.10 6.12 16.57
C PHE A 10 -6.78 5.57 16.03
N HIS A 11 -6.13 4.64 16.74
CA HIS A 11 -4.84 4.09 16.33
C HIS A 11 -4.96 3.01 15.25
N ASN A 12 -6.14 2.43 15.04
CA ASN A 12 -6.37 1.36 14.05
C ASN A 12 -7.55 1.66 13.11
N ALA A 13 -7.83 2.93 12.88
CA ALA A 13 -8.95 3.40 12.06
C ALA A 13 -8.67 3.26 10.57
N ASN A 14 -7.42 3.48 10.14
CA ASN A 14 -7.00 3.35 8.74
C ASN A 14 -6.52 1.94 8.44
N ARG A 15 -6.83 1.42 7.25
CA ARG A 15 -6.71 0.00 6.95
C ARG A 15 -6.37 -0.29 5.50
N ILE A 16 -5.71 -1.42 5.26
CA ILE A 16 -5.59 -2.05 3.94
C ILE A 16 -6.26 -3.42 4.01
N ASN A 17 -7.07 -3.77 3.00
CA ASN A 17 -7.84 -5.03 2.96
C ASN A 17 -8.64 -5.30 4.24
N GLY A 18 -9.20 -4.25 4.85
CA GLY A 18 -10.04 -4.32 6.04
C GLY A 18 -9.28 -4.51 7.36
N LYS A 19 -7.94 -4.53 7.34
CA LYS A 19 -7.07 -4.69 8.52
C LYS A 19 -6.18 -3.47 8.72
N ALA A 20 -6.07 -3.01 9.96
CA ALA A 20 -4.98 -2.12 10.35
C ALA A 20 -3.67 -2.93 10.37
N PHE A 21 -2.53 -2.23 10.30
CA PHE A 21 -1.22 -2.85 10.33
C PHE A 21 -1.04 -3.76 11.55
N ASP A 22 -0.51 -4.96 11.30
CA ASP A 22 -0.11 -5.94 12.32
C ASP A 22 1.34 -6.33 12.02
N MET A 23 2.25 -5.90 12.89
CA MET A 23 3.69 -6.09 12.70
C MET A 23 4.10 -7.58 12.79
N ASP A 24 3.31 -8.40 13.47
CA ASP A 24 3.61 -9.82 13.70
C ASP A 24 3.02 -10.72 12.60
N VAL A 25 2.20 -10.17 11.69
CA VAL A 25 1.46 -10.93 10.68
C VAL A 25 1.59 -10.28 9.30
N PRO A 26 2.60 -10.67 8.50
CA PRO A 26 2.66 -10.31 7.08
C PRO A 26 1.39 -10.74 6.35
N MET A 27 0.86 -9.88 5.48
CA MET A 27 -0.41 -10.09 4.80
C MET A 27 -0.31 -11.17 3.70
N PHE A 28 0.83 -11.25 3.02
CA PHE A 28 1.12 -12.22 1.96
C PHE A 28 2.63 -12.38 1.74
N ALA A 29 2.99 -13.33 0.89
CA ALA A 29 4.35 -13.52 0.36
C ALA A 29 4.34 -13.24 -1.15
N ALA A 30 5.10 -12.24 -1.60
CA ALA A 30 5.27 -11.94 -3.02
C ALA A 30 6.38 -12.81 -3.62
N ALA A 31 6.32 -13.05 -4.93
CA ALA A 31 7.33 -13.83 -5.63
C ALA A 31 8.64 -13.03 -5.82
N LYS A 32 9.77 -13.63 -5.43
CA LYS A 32 11.11 -13.09 -5.69
C LYS A 32 11.48 -13.21 -7.16
N GLY A 33 11.94 -12.12 -7.76
CA GLY A 33 12.45 -12.07 -9.14
C GLY A 33 11.38 -12.11 -10.23
N GLU A 34 10.10 -12.16 -9.87
CA GLU A 34 8.98 -12.20 -10.82
C GLU A 34 8.21 -10.87 -10.83
N TYR A 35 7.62 -10.56 -11.98
CA TYR A 35 6.77 -9.38 -12.10
C TYR A 35 5.36 -9.68 -11.61
N GLU A 36 4.86 -8.84 -10.70
CA GLU A 36 3.49 -8.88 -10.22
C GLU A 36 2.75 -7.57 -10.57
N ARG A 37 1.45 -7.69 -10.81
CA ARG A 37 0.55 -6.54 -10.96
C ARG A 37 -0.15 -6.28 -9.65
N TRP A 38 0.16 -5.16 -9.00
CA TRP A 38 -0.51 -4.75 -7.78
C TRP A 38 -1.54 -3.68 -8.10
N VAL A 39 -2.76 -3.86 -7.58
CA VAL A 39 -3.89 -2.96 -7.77
C VAL A 39 -4.23 -2.33 -6.43
N ILE A 40 -4.09 -1.01 -6.33
CA ILE A 40 -4.29 -0.25 -5.10
C ILE A 40 -5.51 0.66 -5.29
N SER A 41 -6.53 0.46 -4.47
CA SER A 41 -7.79 1.20 -4.55
C SER A 41 -7.96 2.11 -3.35
N GLY A 42 -8.23 3.40 -3.59
CA GLY A 42 -8.69 4.36 -2.59
C GLY A 42 -10.19 4.65 -2.70
N LYS A 43 -10.94 3.84 -3.46
CA LYS A 43 -12.41 3.96 -3.51
C LYS A 43 -12.99 3.76 -2.10
N GLY A 44 -13.68 4.78 -1.60
CA GLY A 44 -14.28 4.77 -0.26
C GLY A 44 -14.09 6.09 0.47
N ASP A 45 -13.04 6.83 0.13
CA ASP A 45 -12.77 8.18 0.63
C ASP A 45 -12.18 9.08 -0.49
N MET A 46 -11.88 10.33 -0.15
CA MET A 46 -11.37 11.35 -1.07
C MET A 46 -10.03 11.95 -0.58
N MET A 47 -9.33 11.26 0.33
CA MET A 47 -8.02 11.69 0.79
C MET A 47 -6.95 11.28 -0.21
N LEU A 48 -5.86 12.06 -0.25
CA LEU A 48 -4.68 11.70 -1.02
C LEU A 48 -3.87 10.64 -0.25
N HIS A 49 -3.63 9.52 -0.90
CA HIS A 49 -2.79 8.43 -0.41
C HIS A 49 -1.61 8.21 -1.38
N PRO A 50 -0.43 8.82 -1.13
CA PRO A 50 0.78 8.50 -1.89
C PRO A 50 1.23 7.09 -1.47
N PHE A 51 0.87 6.07 -2.23
CA PHE A 51 1.11 4.68 -1.84
C PHE A 51 2.54 4.27 -2.20
N HIS A 52 3.33 3.92 -1.19
CA HIS A 52 4.74 3.54 -1.28
C HIS A 52 4.93 2.04 -1.04
N ILE A 53 5.86 1.43 -1.78
CA ILE A 53 6.19 -0.01 -1.67
C ILE A 53 7.70 -0.15 -1.50
N HIS A 54 8.12 -0.81 -0.41
CA HIS A 54 9.53 -1.05 -0.10
C HIS A 54 10.15 -2.09 -1.04
N GLY A 55 11.49 -2.15 -1.08
CA GLY A 55 12.23 -3.24 -1.75
C GLY A 55 12.20 -3.23 -3.27
N THR A 56 11.59 -2.21 -3.90
CA THR A 56 11.46 -2.14 -5.36
C THR A 56 11.45 -0.69 -5.89
N GLN A 57 11.82 -0.55 -7.16
CA GLN A 57 11.37 0.55 -8.00
C GLN A 57 10.47 -0.09 -9.07
N PHE A 58 9.22 0.35 -9.15
CA PHE A 58 8.18 -0.19 -10.02
C PHE A 58 7.87 0.72 -11.21
N ARG A 59 7.03 0.21 -12.11
CA ARG A 59 6.44 0.97 -13.23
C ARG A 59 4.97 1.19 -12.97
N ILE A 60 4.48 2.42 -13.14
CA ILE A 60 3.05 2.71 -13.03
C ILE A 60 2.37 2.31 -14.35
N LEU A 61 1.33 1.48 -14.27
CA LEU A 61 0.48 1.09 -15.40
C LEU A 61 -0.74 2.00 -15.51
N SER A 62 -1.34 2.34 -14.36
CA SER A 62 -2.43 3.30 -14.21
C SER A 62 -2.22 4.10 -12.92
N GLU A 63 -2.33 5.41 -12.99
CA GLU A 63 -2.29 6.31 -11.85
C GLU A 63 -3.67 6.94 -11.64
N ASN A 64 -4.37 6.47 -10.61
CA ASN A 64 -5.68 6.95 -10.19
C ASN A 64 -6.72 6.94 -11.34
N GLY A 65 -6.75 5.84 -12.10
CA GLY A 65 -7.68 5.62 -13.21
C GLY A 65 -7.27 6.22 -14.56
N ARG A 66 -6.05 6.75 -14.68
CA ARG A 66 -5.52 7.32 -15.93
C ARG A 66 -4.11 6.82 -16.22
N PRO A 67 -3.65 6.80 -17.48
CA PRO A 67 -2.25 6.56 -17.78
C PRO A 67 -1.35 7.59 -17.07
N PRO A 68 -0.16 7.19 -16.58
CA PRO A 68 0.75 8.13 -15.90
C PRO A 68 1.23 9.22 -16.86
N ALA A 69 1.43 10.43 -16.33
CA ALA A 69 2.05 11.51 -17.09
C ALA A 69 3.47 11.11 -17.56
N ALA A 70 3.95 11.67 -18.67
CA ALA A 70 5.22 11.26 -19.28
C ALA A 70 6.41 11.24 -18.29
N HIS A 71 6.54 12.26 -17.44
CA HIS A 71 7.61 12.37 -16.43
C HIS A 71 7.47 11.35 -15.27
N ARG A 72 6.35 10.63 -15.17
CA ARG A 72 6.06 9.61 -14.15
C ARG A 72 6.06 8.18 -14.71
N THR A 73 6.34 8.00 -16.00
CA THR A 73 6.39 6.68 -16.66
C THR A 73 7.65 5.87 -16.33
N GLY A 74 8.65 6.49 -15.69
CA GLY A 74 9.93 5.87 -15.34
C GLY A 74 9.84 4.97 -14.10
N TRP A 75 10.98 4.85 -13.41
CA TRP A 75 11.10 4.13 -12.15
C TRP A 75 10.49 4.94 -11.02
N LYS A 76 9.56 4.33 -10.28
CA LYS A 76 8.88 4.93 -9.14
C LYS A 76 8.81 3.97 -7.97
N ASP A 77 8.77 4.53 -6.78
CA ASP A 77 8.54 3.88 -5.49
C ASP A 77 7.20 4.31 -4.87
N THR A 78 6.57 5.36 -5.41
CA THR A 78 5.30 5.91 -4.94
C THR A 78 4.34 6.14 -6.12
N VAL A 79 3.07 5.78 -5.94
CA VAL A 79 1.97 6.03 -6.89
C VAL A 79 0.84 6.80 -6.21
N ARG A 80 0.21 7.74 -6.92
CA ARG A 80 -0.95 8.48 -6.39
C ARG A 80 -2.17 7.55 -6.28
N VAL A 81 -2.87 7.58 -5.16
CA VAL A 81 -4.21 6.99 -4.98
C VAL A 81 -5.09 8.03 -4.29
N ASP A 82 -6.24 8.38 -4.89
CA ASP A 82 -7.09 9.49 -4.42
C ASP A 82 -8.51 9.31 -4.99
N GLY A 83 -9.36 8.60 -4.25
CA GLY A 83 -10.73 8.21 -4.67
C GLY A 83 -10.81 7.26 -5.89
N GLY A 84 -9.70 6.99 -6.57
CA GLY A 84 -9.59 6.12 -7.73
C GLY A 84 -8.80 4.84 -7.45
N VAL A 85 -8.31 4.22 -8.52
CA VAL A 85 -7.55 2.97 -8.49
C VAL A 85 -6.27 3.15 -9.30
N SER A 86 -5.15 2.75 -8.70
CA SER A 86 -3.85 2.70 -9.35
C SER A 86 -3.41 1.27 -9.55
N GLU A 87 -2.59 1.07 -10.57
CA GLU A 87 -2.01 -0.21 -10.89
C GLU A 87 -0.52 -0.05 -11.19
N VAL A 88 0.30 -0.90 -10.57
CA VAL A 88 1.75 -0.87 -10.70
C VAL A 88 2.29 -2.26 -11.04
N LEU A 89 3.39 -2.28 -11.80
CA LEU A 89 4.15 -3.48 -12.12
C LEU A 89 5.40 -3.51 -11.23
N VAL A 90 5.40 -4.39 -10.22
CA VAL A 90 6.45 -4.53 -9.22
C VAL A 90 7.29 -5.77 -9.49
N LYS A 91 8.53 -5.77 -9.01
CA LYS A 91 9.42 -6.93 -8.95
C LYS A 91 10.37 -6.76 -7.77
N PHE A 92 10.58 -7.82 -7.00
CA PHE A 92 11.43 -7.78 -5.81
C PHE A 92 12.64 -8.69 -6.01
N ASP A 93 13.84 -8.12 -5.97
CA ASP A 93 15.08 -8.86 -6.24
C ASP A 93 15.79 -9.36 -4.97
N HIS A 94 15.28 -8.99 -3.80
CA HIS A 94 15.86 -9.26 -2.50
C HIS A 94 14.85 -9.97 -1.59
N GLU A 95 15.34 -10.85 -0.73
CA GLU A 95 14.52 -11.55 0.26
C GLU A 95 14.11 -10.62 1.40
N ALA A 96 12.90 -10.84 1.91
CA ALA A 96 12.39 -10.18 3.10
C ALA A 96 11.69 -11.22 3.98
N PRO A 97 12.40 -11.86 4.93
CA PRO A 97 11.79 -12.84 5.82
C PRO A 97 10.83 -12.14 6.79
N LYS A 98 10.01 -12.91 7.50
CA LYS A 98 8.95 -12.38 8.39
C LYS A 98 9.49 -11.36 9.40
N GLU A 99 10.67 -11.62 9.97
CA GLU A 99 11.29 -10.80 11.01
C GLU A 99 11.77 -9.43 10.48
N PHE A 100 11.92 -9.32 9.15
CA PHE A 100 12.39 -8.13 8.44
C PHE A 100 11.53 -7.89 7.18
N ALA A 101 10.21 -8.06 7.32
CA ALA A 101 9.27 -7.94 6.22
C ALA A 101 9.34 -6.56 5.56
N TYR A 102 9.05 -6.48 4.26
CA TYR A 102 8.87 -5.21 3.57
C TYR A 102 7.51 -4.60 3.88
N MET A 103 7.41 -3.28 3.76
CA MET A 103 6.16 -2.55 3.94
C MET A 103 5.58 -2.05 2.62
N ALA A 104 4.24 -2.04 2.56
CA ALA A 104 3.49 -1.28 1.57
C ALA A 104 2.46 -0.42 2.31
N HIS A 105 2.53 0.90 2.12
CA HIS A 105 1.80 1.84 2.96
C HIS A 105 1.47 3.15 2.28
N CYS A 106 0.49 3.85 2.84
CA CYS A 106 0.28 5.26 2.53
C CYS A 106 1.42 6.09 3.14
N HIS A 107 2.04 6.96 2.35
CA HIS A 107 3.13 7.82 2.79
C HIS A 107 2.65 9.18 3.33
N LEU A 108 1.34 9.34 3.54
CA LEU A 108 0.81 10.34 4.47
C LEU A 108 0.96 9.72 5.86
N LEU A 109 1.98 10.18 6.59
CA LEU A 109 2.51 9.48 7.77
C LEU A 109 1.47 9.22 8.85
N GLU A 110 0.54 10.16 9.07
CA GLU A 110 -0.52 9.98 10.05
C GLU A 110 -1.48 8.85 9.65
N HIS A 111 -1.66 8.56 8.35
CA HIS A 111 -2.44 7.40 7.90
C HIS A 111 -1.67 6.10 8.12
N GLU A 112 -0.35 6.09 7.89
CA GLU A 112 0.53 4.95 8.21
C GLU A 112 0.48 4.62 9.70
N ASP A 113 0.75 5.61 10.57
CA ASP A 113 0.80 5.48 12.03
C ASP A 113 -0.53 5.04 12.64
N THR A 114 -1.65 5.25 11.93
CA THR A 114 -3.00 4.84 12.35
C THR A 114 -3.52 3.62 11.59
N GLY A 115 -2.62 2.88 10.93
CA GLY A 115 -2.85 1.52 10.45
C GLY A 115 -2.85 1.31 8.94
N MET A 116 -2.66 2.33 8.10
CA MET A 116 -2.65 2.21 6.63
C MET A 116 -1.33 1.66 6.07
N MET A 117 -0.93 0.51 6.61
CA MET A 117 0.28 -0.22 6.24
C MET A 117 0.03 -1.72 6.30
N LEU A 118 0.74 -2.47 5.45
CA LEU A 118 0.84 -3.92 5.55
C LEU A 118 2.30 -4.33 5.46
N GLY A 119 2.66 -5.40 6.17
CA GLY A 119 3.89 -6.13 5.94
C GLY A 119 3.69 -7.23 4.89
N PHE A 120 4.71 -7.53 4.10
CA PHE A 120 4.75 -8.68 3.20
C PHE A 120 6.16 -9.27 3.14
N THR A 121 6.25 -10.58 2.91
CA THR A 121 7.53 -11.25 2.71
C THR A 121 7.84 -11.42 1.22
N VAL A 122 9.11 -11.64 0.91
CA VAL A 122 9.62 -11.97 -0.43
C VAL A 122 10.60 -13.12 -0.31
#